data_AF-A0AB34X0K8-F1
#
_entry.id   AF-A0AB34X0K8-F1
#
_cell.length_a   1.000
_cell.length_b   1.000
_cell.length_c   1.000
_cell.angle_alpha   90.00
_cell.angle_beta   90.00
_cell.angle_gamma   90.00
#
_symmetry.space_group_name_H-M   'P 1'
#
loop_
_entity.id
_entity.type
_entity.pdbx_description
1 polymer ?
#
loop_
_entity_poly.entity_id
_entity_poly.type
_entity_poly.pdbx_seq_one_letter_code
_entity_poly.pdbx_strand_id
1 'polypeptide(L)'
;MNCDENKKRAKLVELSHQLLSDGLVVRTWGNFSVRGSGDDFLITPSGRRYETMTEEELPVCTGPKDWSGPYKPSSEYPMHALTYRLFPQARWVIHTHQPYASALSLAKKDFPLDEEAQAELGQEVLPVAPYGLPSTKKLHRGVEETLQRTGAQVILMKAHGAMIWAESADQARRLANALEKVAKDLYQRELSCLPPLPARSLTSRREEDDALVWVDEQGRPTTPDAATQANHLRIYRQRPDVGAIITCHHAQVADFFGGKLPAYLDDFAQIIGLKADGTTRGNAVLTNTAAYCLGADLDAAHSAQIVLEKNALAARYARVCGAKPLKKAEALLMREIYRRKYSKQAS
;
A
#
# COMPACT_ATOMS: atom_id res chain seq x y z
N MET A 1 -23.87 23.59 -6.32
CA MET A 1 -23.64 22.19 -5.90
C MET A 1 -24.93 21.63 -5.32
N ASN A 2 -25.30 20.42 -5.71
CA ASN A 2 -26.51 19.74 -5.23
C ASN A 2 -26.28 19.20 -3.79
N CYS A 3 -27.27 19.29 -2.90
CA CYS A 3 -27.17 18.83 -1.51
C CYS A 3 -26.74 17.34 -1.39
N ASP A 4 -27.11 16.52 -2.36
CA ASP A 4 -26.71 15.10 -2.44
C ASP A 4 -25.21 14.91 -2.75
N GLU A 5 -24.64 15.74 -3.62
CA GLU A 5 -23.21 15.67 -3.97
C GLU A 5 -22.34 16.02 -2.76
N ASN A 6 -22.69 17.09 -2.02
CA ASN A 6 -21.96 17.49 -0.81
C ASN A 6 -21.95 16.36 0.24
N LYS A 7 -23.08 15.68 0.43
CA LYS A 7 -23.15 14.51 1.34
C LYS A 7 -22.21 13.38 0.89
N LYS A 8 -22.13 13.11 -0.42
CA LYS A 8 -21.22 12.10 -0.97
C LYS A 8 -19.75 12.50 -0.81
N ARG A 9 -19.40 13.78 -0.99
CA ARG A 9 -18.05 14.32 -0.75
C ARG A 9 -17.64 14.13 0.70
N ALA A 10 -18.48 14.61 1.64
CA ALA A 10 -18.27 14.43 3.07
C ALA A 10 -18.07 12.95 3.44
N LYS A 11 -18.94 12.07 2.92
CA LYS A 11 -18.86 10.63 3.22
C LYS A 11 -17.60 9.98 2.64
N LEU A 12 -17.11 10.44 1.49
CA LEU A 12 -15.87 9.94 0.89
C LEU A 12 -14.64 10.34 1.70
N VAL A 13 -14.58 11.58 2.18
CA VAL A 13 -13.53 12.05 3.10
C VAL A 13 -13.60 11.26 4.42
N GLU A 14 -14.78 11.11 5.01
CA GLU A 14 -15.01 10.35 6.24
C GLU A 14 -14.51 8.89 6.09
N LEU A 15 -14.90 8.20 5.02
CA LEU A 15 -14.46 6.83 4.75
C LEU A 15 -12.93 6.74 4.61
N SER A 16 -12.31 7.73 3.97
CA SER A 16 -10.85 7.79 3.80
C SER A 16 -10.13 7.85 5.15
N HIS A 17 -10.63 8.69 6.06
CA HIS A 17 -10.10 8.79 7.43
C HIS A 17 -10.34 7.51 8.24
N GLN A 18 -11.51 6.87 8.09
CA GLN A 18 -11.80 5.60 8.76
C GLN A 18 -10.86 4.49 8.30
N LEU A 19 -10.64 4.33 6.99
CA LEU A 19 -9.74 3.31 6.45
C LEU A 19 -8.27 3.56 6.83
N LEU A 20 -7.88 4.83 6.97
CA LEU A 20 -6.57 5.20 7.49
C LEU A 20 -6.44 4.83 8.98
N SER A 21 -7.44 5.17 9.80
CA SER A 21 -7.51 4.85 11.23
C SER A 21 -7.52 3.34 11.48
N ASP A 22 -8.16 2.56 10.60
CA ASP A 22 -8.17 1.10 10.66
C ASP A 22 -6.82 0.47 10.22
N GLY A 23 -5.86 1.27 9.74
CA GLY A 23 -4.54 0.80 9.28
C GLY A 23 -4.56 0.06 7.94
N LEU A 24 -5.64 0.20 7.15
CA LEU A 24 -5.84 -0.53 5.89
C LEU A 24 -5.26 0.19 4.66
N VAL A 25 -4.94 1.48 4.82
CA VAL A 25 -4.22 2.31 3.86
C VAL A 25 -3.16 3.13 4.56
N VAL A 26 -2.16 3.57 3.80
CA VAL A 26 -1.00 4.30 4.32
C VAL A 26 -0.76 5.52 3.44
N ARG A 27 -0.73 6.73 4.03
CA ARG A 27 -0.47 8.01 3.34
C ARG A 27 -1.37 8.25 2.14
N THR A 28 -0.86 8.02 0.93
CA THR A 28 -1.55 8.28 -0.35
C THR A 28 -1.77 7.00 -1.15
N TRP A 29 -1.61 5.83 -0.51
CA TRP A 29 -1.67 4.52 -1.13
C TRP A 29 -3.08 3.95 -1.02
N GLY A 30 -3.60 3.48 -2.15
CA GLY A 30 -5.02 3.21 -2.31
C GLY A 30 -5.76 4.38 -2.95
N ASN A 31 -7.04 4.18 -3.19
CA ASN A 31 -7.92 5.24 -3.69
C ASN A 31 -9.38 4.82 -3.53
N PHE A 32 -10.24 5.81 -3.34
CA PHE A 32 -11.63 5.60 -2.96
C PHE A 32 -12.52 6.44 -3.85
N SER A 33 -13.64 5.88 -4.26
CA SER A 33 -14.64 6.61 -5.03
C SER A 33 -16.05 6.30 -4.57
N VAL A 34 -16.95 7.25 -4.84
CA VAL A 34 -18.39 7.09 -4.68
C VAL A 34 -19.08 7.50 -5.98
N ARG A 35 -20.01 6.66 -6.44
CA ARG A 35 -20.84 6.96 -7.62
C ARG A 35 -21.69 8.21 -7.35
N GLY A 36 -21.61 9.18 -8.26
CA GLY A 36 -22.29 10.45 -8.16
C GLY A 36 -23.73 10.37 -8.67
N SER A 37 -24.10 11.30 -9.57
CA SER A 37 -25.42 11.41 -10.19
C SER A 37 -25.35 10.91 -11.63
N GLY A 38 -26.03 9.80 -11.92
CA GLY A 38 -25.91 9.13 -13.22
C GLY A 38 -24.64 8.28 -13.32
N ASP A 39 -23.87 8.49 -14.39
CA ASP A 39 -22.67 7.69 -14.72
C ASP A 39 -21.34 8.28 -14.22
N ASP A 40 -21.39 9.41 -13.50
CA ASP A 40 -20.21 10.02 -12.90
C ASP A 40 -19.85 9.44 -11.52
N PHE A 41 -18.65 9.76 -11.04
CA PHE A 41 -18.21 9.41 -9.69
C PHE A 41 -17.20 10.42 -9.14
N LEU A 42 -17.26 10.63 -7.83
CA LEU A 42 -16.24 11.36 -7.07
C LEU A 42 -15.12 10.39 -6.71
N ILE A 43 -13.86 10.82 -6.78
CA ILE A 43 -12.71 9.99 -6.42
C ILE A 43 -11.64 10.79 -5.67
N THR A 44 -10.88 10.13 -4.81
CA THR A 44 -9.70 10.72 -4.16
C THR A 44 -8.68 11.22 -5.19
N PRO A 45 -8.10 12.43 -5.00
CA PRO A 45 -7.08 12.99 -5.87
C PRO A 45 -5.75 12.25 -5.79
N SER A 46 -4.96 12.33 -6.86
CA SER A 46 -3.66 11.67 -6.96
C SER A 46 -2.65 12.26 -5.98
N GLY A 47 -2.12 11.42 -5.08
CA GLY A 47 -0.97 11.76 -4.24
C GLY A 47 -1.28 12.80 -3.17
N ARG A 48 -2.55 12.95 -2.78
CA ARG A 48 -2.94 13.79 -1.64
C ARG A 48 -3.08 12.93 -0.39
N ARG A 49 -2.62 13.48 0.73
CA ARG A 49 -2.69 12.84 2.05
C ARG A 49 -4.14 12.77 2.49
N TYR A 50 -4.59 11.61 2.96
CA TYR A 50 -5.98 11.46 3.41
C TYR A 50 -6.27 12.39 4.59
N GLU A 51 -5.31 12.57 5.50
CA GLU A 51 -5.43 13.34 6.75
C GLU A 51 -5.80 14.82 6.56
N THR A 52 -5.41 15.41 5.42
CA THR A 52 -5.59 16.84 5.13
C THR A 52 -6.50 17.08 3.93
N MET A 53 -7.06 16.02 3.35
CA MET A 53 -7.89 16.10 2.15
C MET A 53 -9.25 16.71 2.50
N THR A 54 -9.69 17.70 1.73
CA THR A 54 -11.00 18.33 1.91
C THR A 54 -11.99 17.91 0.82
N GLU A 55 -13.28 18.15 1.07
CA GLU A 55 -14.38 17.78 0.19
C GLU A 55 -14.30 18.44 -1.20
N GLU A 56 -13.80 19.68 -1.24
CA GLU A 56 -13.63 20.49 -2.44
C GLU A 56 -12.46 19.99 -3.31
N GLU A 57 -11.53 19.24 -2.71
CA GLU A 57 -10.38 18.69 -3.44
C GLU A 57 -10.73 17.45 -4.28
N LEU A 58 -11.92 16.87 -4.09
CA LEU A 58 -12.34 15.64 -4.78
C LEU A 58 -12.74 15.91 -6.25
N PRO A 59 -12.01 15.37 -7.25
CA PRO A 59 -12.43 15.44 -8.64
C PRO A 59 -13.65 14.57 -8.95
N VAL A 60 -14.39 14.99 -9.98
CA VAL A 60 -15.50 14.24 -10.60
C VAL A 60 -14.99 13.59 -11.88
N CYS A 61 -15.22 12.30 -12.06
CA CYS A 61 -14.88 11.55 -13.27
C CYS A 61 -16.16 11.10 -13.98
N THR A 62 -16.23 11.26 -15.30
CA THR A 62 -17.37 10.85 -16.14
C THR A 62 -17.06 9.66 -17.05
N GLY A 63 -15.88 9.05 -16.88
CA GLY A 63 -15.42 7.92 -17.66
C GLY A 63 -13.99 7.53 -17.33
N PRO A 64 -13.34 6.68 -18.16
CA PRO A 64 -11.97 6.23 -17.93
C PRO A 64 -10.89 7.24 -18.39
N LYS A 65 -11.30 8.38 -18.97
CA LYS A 65 -10.39 9.42 -19.50
C LYS A 65 -10.81 10.86 -19.18
N ASP A 66 -12.04 11.06 -18.71
CA ASP A 66 -12.67 12.37 -18.58
C ASP A 66 -12.95 12.68 -17.12
N TRP A 67 -12.52 13.86 -16.68
CA TRP A 67 -12.70 14.34 -15.31
C TRP A 67 -12.70 15.87 -15.24
N SER A 68 -13.25 16.40 -14.16
CA SER A 68 -13.28 17.82 -13.81
C SER A 68 -12.99 18.02 -12.31
N GLY A 69 -12.59 19.24 -11.93
CA GLY A 69 -12.28 19.60 -10.56
C GLY A 69 -10.88 20.20 -10.40
N PRO A 70 -10.53 20.68 -9.19
CA PRO A 70 -9.28 21.40 -8.96
C PRO A 70 -8.04 20.51 -8.95
N TYR A 71 -8.19 19.21 -8.70
CA TYR A 71 -7.08 18.26 -8.62
C TYR A 71 -7.25 17.08 -9.55
N LYS A 72 -6.12 16.57 -10.03
CA LYS A 72 -6.09 15.37 -10.86
C LYS A 72 -6.58 14.14 -10.05
N PRO A 73 -7.47 13.30 -10.60
CA PRO A 73 -7.90 12.06 -9.94
C PRO A 73 -6.75 11.08 -9.75
N SER A 74 -6.92 10.12 -8.85
CA SER A 74 -6.03 8.96 -8.73
C SER A 74 -5.69 8.39 -10.11
N SER A 75 -4.45 7.96 -10.33
CA SER A 75 -4.06 7.32 -11.60
C SER A 75 -4.78 5.98 -11.88
N GLU A 76 -5.58 5.49 -10.93
CA GLU A 76 -6.37 4.27 -11.03
C GLU A 76 -7.87 4.51 -11.20
N TYR A 77 -8.32 5.75 -11.37
CA TYR A 77 -9.73 6.02 -11.69
C TYR A 77 -10.31 5.23 -12.89
N PRO A 78 -9.54 4.80 -13.91
CA PRO A 78 -10.11 3.96 -14.97
C PRO A 78 -10.55 2.58 -14.45
N MET A 79 -9.93 2.06 -13.38
CA MET A 79 -10.37 0.83 -12.70
C MET A 79 -11.70 1.02 -11.97
N HIS A 80 -11.91 2.19 -11.39
CA HIS A 80 -13.18 2.54 -10.76
C HIS A 80 -14.29 2.68 -11.80
N ALA A 81 -14.02 3.39 -12.90
CA ALA A 81 -14.94 3.51 -14.04
C ALA A 81 -15.31 2.13 -14.63
N LEU A 82 -14.33 1.24 -14.80
CA LEU A 82 -14.54 -0.14 -15.22
C LEU A 82 -15.50 -0.88 -14.27
N THR A 83 -15.25 -0.80 -12.97
CA THR A 83 -16.04 -1.50 -11.95
C THR A 83 -17.47 -0.99 -11.92
N TYR A 84 -17.68 0.33 -11.97
CA TYR A 84 -19.02 0.91 -12.06
C TYR A 84 -19.76 0.51 -13.36
N ARG A 85 -19.06 0.33 -14.47
CA ARG A 85 -19.67 -0.17 -15.71
C ARG A 85 -20.10 -1.63 -15.61
N LEU A 86 -19.30 -2.47 -14.95
CA LEU A 86 -19.60 -3.90 -14.78
C LEU A 86 -20.70 -4.17 -13.75
N PHE A 87 -20.78 -3.34 -12.70
CA PHE A 87 -21.69 -3.52 -11.57
C PHE A 87 -22.54 -2.26 -11.36
N PRO A 88 -23.72 -2.15 -12.00
CA PRO A 88 -24.63 -1.01 -11.83
C PRO A 88 -25.05 -0.75 -10.38
N GLN A 89 -25.12 -1.80 -9.55
CA GLN A 89 -25.41 -1.72 -8.11
C GLN A 89 -24.26 -1.13 -7.28
N ALA A 90 -23.02 -1.16 -7.79
CA ALA A 90 -21.88 -0.60 -7.06
C ALA A 90 -22.06 0.91 -6.87
N ARG A 91 -22.04 1.33 -5.61
CA ARG A 91 -22.08 2.74 -5.17
C ARG A 91 -20.72 3.23 -4.69
N TRP A 92 -19.87 2.32 -4.24
CA TRP A 92 -18.53 2.59 -3.75
C TRP A 92 -17.55 1.63 -4.39
N VAL A 93 -16.37 2.14 -4.72
CA VAL A 93 -15.22 1.33 -5.13
C VAL A 93 -14.01 1.83 -4.35
N ILE A 94 -13.32 0.91 -3.69
CA ILE A 94 -12.10 1.18 -2.93
C ILE A 94 -10.97 0.26 -3.39
N HIS A 95 -9.78 0.82 -3.44
CA HIS A 95 -8.54 0.10 -3.69
C HIS A 95 -7.63 0.28 -2.47
N THR A 96 -7.14 -0.82 -1.91
CA THR A 96 -6.34 -0.84 -0.68
C THR A 96 -5.06 -1.65 -0.87
N HIS A 97 -4.10 -1.40 0.02
CA HIS A 97 -2.73 -1.92 -0.03
C HIS A 97 -2.39 -2.71 1.24
N GLN A 98 -3.35 -3.50 1.70
CA GLN A 98 -3.32 -4.13 3.01
C GLN A 98 -2.22 -5.21 3.12
N PRO A 99 -1.55 -5.34 4.28
CA PRO A 99 -0.38 -6.20 4.42
C PRO A 99 -0.56 -7.66 3.98
N TYR A 100 -1.52 -8.37 4.56
CA TYR A 100 -1.74 -9.80 4.30
C TYR A 100 -2.42 -10.00 2.94
N ALA A 101 -3.39 -9.15 2.57
CA ALA A 101 -4.03 -9.21 1.26
C ALA A 101 -3.02 -9.04 0.11
N SER A 102 -2.12 -8.04 0.19
CA SER A 102 -1.05 -7.85 -0.79
C SER A 102 -0.08 -9.04 -0.80
N ALA A 103 0.26 -9.63 0.35
CA ALA A 103 1.12 -10.80 0.40
C ALA A 103 0.49 -12.00 -0.31
N LEU A 104 -0.77 -12.33 0.00
CA LEU A 104 -1.50 -13.43 -0.65
C LEU A 104 -1.73 -13.21 -2.15
N SER A 105 -1.80 -11.95 -2.60
CA SER A 105 -1.97 -11.62 -4.02
C SER A 105 -0.90 -12.26 -4.93
N LEU A 106 0.26 -12.66 -4.38
CA LEU A 106 1.31 -13.36 -5.14
C LEU A 106 0.91 -14.77 -5.61
N ALA A 107 -0.15 -15.33 -5.04
CA ALA A 107 -0.68 -16.63 -5.42
C ALA A 107 -0.89 -16.74 -6.95
N LYS A 108 -0.87 -17.98 -7.42
CA LYS A 108 -1.10 -18.31 -8.84
C LYS A 108 -2.52 -18.77 -9.12
N LYS A 109 -3.35 -18.84 -8.08
CA LYS A 109 -4.72 -19.36 -8.10
C LYS A 109 -5.60 -18.51 -7.18
N ASP A 110 -6.89 -18.59 -7.43
CA ASP A 110 -7.91 -18.08 -6.53
C ASP A 110 -7.93 -18.91 -5.23
N PHE A 111 -8.42 -18.32 -4.14
CA PHE A 111 -8.56 -19.00 -2.85
C PHE A 111 -10.01 -19.42 -2.61
N PRO A 112 -10.32 -20.73 -2.58
CA PRO A 112 -11.59 -21.20 -2.03
C PRO A 112 -11.71 -20.75 -0.57
N LEU A 113 -12.87 -20.22 -0.20
CA LEU A 113 -13.13 -19.76 1.16
C LEU A 113 -13.92 -20.82 1.93
N ASP A 114 -13.60 -20.99 3.21
CA ASP A 114 -14.40 -21.81 4.13
C ASP A 114 -15.66 -21.06 4.58
N GLU A 115 -16.58 -21.74 5.27
CA GLU A 115 -17.87 -21.16 5.66
C GLU A 115 -17.73 -19.86 6.47
N GLU A 116 -16.72 -19.77 7.35
CA GLU A 116 -16.45 -18.56 8.13
C GLU A 116 -15.99 -17.40 7.23
N ALA A 117 -15.00 -17.61 6.36
CA ALA A 117 -14.53 -16.58 5.45
C ALA A 117 -15.58 -16.18 4.39
N GLN A 118 -16.44 -17.13 3.97
CA GLN A 118 -17.58 -16.84 3.11
C GLN A 118 -18.60 -15.94 3.79
N ALA A 119 -18.92 -16.20 5.07
CA ALA A 119 -19.83 -15.36 5.83
C ALA A 119 -19.28 -13.93 6.01
N GLU A 120 -17.97 -13.79 6.22
CA GLU A 120 -17.29 -12.50 6.38
C GLU A 120 -17.25 -11.71 5.06
N LEU A 121 -16.87 -12.33 3.94
CA LEU A 121 -16.68 -11.64 2.66
C LEU A 121 -17.92 -11.62 1.76
N GLY A 122 -18.90 -12.50 1.99
CA GLY A 122 -20.08 -12.64 1.16
C GLY A 122 -19.79 -13.24 -0.22
N GLN A 123 -18.75 -14.06 -0.35
CA GLN A 123 -18.34 -14.71 -1.61
C GLN A 123 -17.69 -16.06 -1.34
N GLU A 124 -17.83 -17.02 -2.27
CA GLU A 124 -17.30 -18.39 -2.13
C GLU A 124 -15.80 -18.50 -2.39
N VAL A 125 -15.26 -17.55 -3.14
CA VAL A 125 -13.87 -17.54 -3.60
C VAL A 125 -13.30 -16.15 -3.45
N LEU A 126 -12.04 -16.03 -3.01
CA LEU A 126 -11.26 -14.80 -3.08
C LEU A 126 -10.36 -14.86 -4.33
N PRO A 127 -10.73 -14.21 -5.43
CA PRO A 127 -10.01 -14.33 -6.69
C PRO A 127 -8.76 -13.45 -6.74
N VAL A 128 -7.80 -13.88 -7.56
CA VAL A 128 -6.52 -13.18 -7.77
C VAL A 128 -6.42 -12.75 -9.23
N ALA A 129 -6.60 -11.46 -9.48
CA ALA A 129 -6.40 -10.87 -10.80
C ALA A 129 -4.93 -10.96 -11.22
N PRO A 130 -4.64 -11.30 -12.50
CA PRO A 130 -3.29 -11.49 -12.98
C PRO A 130 -2.49 -10.18 -12.97
N TYR A 131 -1.16 -10.31 -12.86
CA TYR A 131 -0.27 -9.16 -12.79
C TYR A 131 -0.31 -8.29 -14.07
N GLY A 132 -0.49 -7.00 -13.86
CA GLY A 132 -0.21 -5.95 -14.82
C GLY A 132 0.45 -4.77 -14.11
N LEU A 133 1.35 -4.08 -14.80
CA LEU A 133 1.98 -2.88 -14.27
C LEU A 133 0.88 -1.83 -13.95
N PRO A 134 0.98 -1.09 -12.82
CA PRO A 134 0.00 -0.07 -12.47
C PRO A 134 -0.28 0.92 -13.61
N SER A 135 -1.55 1.33 -13.73
CA SER A 135 -2.04 2.22 -14.80
C SER A 135 -1.85 1.71 -16.24
N THR A 136 -1.69 0.39 -16.46
CA THR A 136 -1.62 -0.20 -17.81
C THR A 136 -2.89 -0.94 -18.22
N LYS A 137 -3.16 -0.99 -19.53
CA LYS A 137 -4.27 -1.78 -20.09
C LYS A 137 -4.22 -3.26 -19.69
N LYS A 138 -3.03 -3.81 -19.47
CA LYS A 138 -2.85 -5.20 -19.04
C LYS A 138 -3.45 -5.45 -17.65
N LEU A 139 -3.19 -4.54 -16.71
CA LEU A 139 -3.81 -4.59 -15.38
C LEU A 139 -5.33 -4.50 -15.50
N HIS A 140 -5.83 -3.52 -16.26
CA HIS A 140 -7.27 -3.29 -16.40
C HIS A 140 -7.99 -4.50 -16.99
N ARG A 141 -7.42 -5.09 -18.05
CA ARG A 141 -7.97 -6.30 -18.67
C ARG A 141 -7.98 -7.49 -17.72
N GLY A 142 -6.90 -7.71 -16.98
CA GLY A 142 -6.82 -8.80 -16.01
C GLY A 142 -7.86 -8.70 -14.91
N VAL A 143 -8.09 -7.49 -14.41
CA VAL A 143 -9.13 -7.23 -13.41
C VAL A 143 -10.53 -7.33 -14.02
N GLU A 144 -10.78 -6.79 -15.21
CA GLU A 144 -12.05 -6.92 -15.92
C GLU A 144 -12.44 -8.39 -16.12
N GLU A 145 -11.53 -9.20 -16.67
CA GLU A 145 -11.75 -10.64 -16.89
C GLU A 145 -12.02 -11.37 -15.56
N THR A 146 -11.34 -10.97 -14.47
CA THR A 146 -11.56 -11.56 -13.14
C THR A 146 -12.93 -11.20 -12.60
N LEU A 147 -13.32 -9.93 -12.63
CA LEU A 147 -14.61 -9.45 -12.17
C LEU A 147 -15.77 -10.02 -12.97
N GLN A 148 -15.65 -10.12 -14.30
CA GLN A 148 -16.69 -10.71 -15.15
C GLN A 148 -16.86 -12.21 -14.89
N ARG A 149 -15.75 -12.92 -14.62
CA ARG A 149 -15.78 -14.36 -14.35
C ARG A 149 -16.38 -14.69 -13.00
N THR A 150 -16.13 -13.88 -11.97
CA THR A 150 -16.48 -14.22 -10.58
C THR A 150 -17.64 -13.42 -10.01
N GLY A 151 -17.90 -12.22 -10.52
CA GLY A 151 -18.84 -11.27 -9.91
C GLY A 151 -18.45 -10.82 -8.49
N ALA A 152 -17.26 -11.17 -8.01
CA ALA A 152 -16.85 -10.99 -6.63
C ALA A 152 -16.78 -9.51 -6.23
N GLN A 153 -17.22 -9.19 -5.01
CA GLN A 153 -17.09 -7.86 -4.43
C GLN A 153 -15.65 -7.54 -4.06
N VAL A 154 -14.92 -8.55 -3.61
CA VAL A 154 -13.54 -8.43 -3.13
C VAL A 154 -12.62 -9.23 -4.03
N ILE A 155 -11.59 -8.58 -4.60
CA ILE A 155 -10.58 -9.24 -5.41
C ILE A 155 -9.17 -8.84 -4.98
N LEU A 156 -8.22 -9.75 -5.08
CA LEU A 156 -6.80 -9.45 -4.97
C LEU A 156 -6.25 -9.07 -6.34
N MET A 157 -5.32 -8.12 -6.38
CA MET A 157 -4.56 -7.74 -7.57
C MET A 157 -3.12 -8.16 -7.37
N LYS A 158 -2.65 -9.12 -8.17
CA LYS A 158 -1.34 -9.75 -7.98
C LYS A 158 -0.22 -8.73 -7.88
N ALA A 159 0.61 -8.85 -6.83
CA ALA A 159 1.76 -8.00 -6.55
C ALA A 159 1.45 -6.49 -6.44
N HIS A 160 0.19 -6.16 -6.11
CA HIS A 160 -0.30 -4.80 -6.03
C HIS A 160 -1.09 -4.58 -4.72
N GLY A 161 -2.34 -4.99 -4.68
CA GLY A 161 -3.23 -4.72 -3.54
C GLY A 161 -4.56 -5.45 -3.68
N ALA A 162 -5.64 -4.85 -3.20
CA ALA A 162 -6.98 -5.38 -3.33
C ALA A 162 -7.93 -4.32 -3.91
N MET A 163 -8.97 -4.76 -4.60
CA MET A 163 -10.06 -3.90 -5.06
C MET A 163 -11.39 -4.43 -4.55
N ILE A 164 -12.20 -3.52 -4.04
CA ILE A 164 -13.50 -3.83 -3.42
C ILE A 164 -14.56 -2.91 -4.03
N TRP A 165 -15.70 -3.47 -4.42
CA TRP A 165 -16.89 -2.69 -4.72
C TRP A 165 -18.02 -3.01 -3.74
N ALA A 166 -18.82 -2.00 -3.42
CA ALA A 166 -19.87 -2.09 -2.41
C ALA A 166 -21.07 -1.18 -2.73
N GLU A 167 -22.20 -1.47 -2.12
CA GLU A 167 -23.45 -0.72 -2.23
C GLU A 167 -23.54 0.42 -1.19
N SER A 168 -22.72 0.38 -0.14
CA SER A 168 -22.61 1.42 0.88
C SER A 168 -21.18 1.62 1.37
N ALA A 169 -20.90 2.77 1.98
CA ALA A 169 -19.60 3.06 2.59
C ALA A 169 -19.30 2.09 3.74
N ASP A 170 -20.32 1.77 4.55
CA ASP A 170 -20.19 0.85 5.68
C ASP A 170 -19.87 -0.57 5.20
N GLN A 171 -20.50 -1.03 4.12
CA GLN A 171 -20.16 -2.30 3.49
C GLN A 171 -18.72 -2.29 2.94
N ALA A 172 -18.30 -1.20 2.29
CA ALA A 172 -16.94 -1.07 1.78
C ALA A 172 -15.90 -1.19 2.91
N ARG A 173 -16.10 -0.47 4.01
CA ARG A 173 -15.23 -0.54 5.20
C ARG A 173 -15.25 -1.91 5.85
N ARG A 174 -16.43 -2.52 6.01
CA ARG A 174 -16.60 -3.86 6.57
C ARG A 174 -15.85 -4.90 5.74
N LEU A 175 -16.02 -4.90 4.43
CA LEU A 175 -15.33 -5.81 3.51
C LEU A 175 -13.82 -5.61 3.51
N ALA A 176 -13.33 -4.37 3.62
CA ALA A 176 -11.91 -4.11 3.73
C ALA A 176 -11.32 -4.72 5.02
N ASN A 177 -11.97 -4.49 6.16
CA ASN A 177 -11.54 -5.07 7.44
C ASN A 177 -11.61 -6.61 7.43
N ALA A 178 -12.71 -7.17 6.92
CA ALA A 178 -12.90 -8.61 6.78
C ALA A 178 -11.84 -9.24 5.86
N LEU A 179 -11.49 -8.58 4.74
CA LEU A 179 -10.47 -9.06 3.82
C LEU A 179 -9.12 -9.22 4.51
N GLU A 180 -8.67 -8.23 5.28
CA GLU A 180 -7.37 -8.33 5.92
C GLU A 180 -7.34 -9.40 7.01
N LYS A 181 -8.45 -9.58 7.76
CA LYS A 181 -8.62 -10.68 8.71
C LYS A 181 -8.53 -12.04 8.01
N VAL A 182 -9.38 -12.27 6.99
CA VAL A 182 -9.40 -13.52 6.23
C VAL A 182 -8.06 -13.78 5.55
N ALA A 183 -7.41 -12.74 4.98
CA ALA A 183 -6.10 -12.86 4.37
C ALA A 183 -5.02 -13.24 5.37
N LYS A 184 -5.07 -12.72 6.60
CA LYS A 184 -4.15 -13.12 7.66
C LYS A 184 -4.34 -14.59 8.05
N ASP A 185 -5.59 -15.05 8.17
CA ASP A 185 -5.88 -16.44 8.53
C ASP A 185 -5.43 -17.40 7.42
N LEU A 186 -5.73 -17.09 6.16
CA LEU A 186 -5.25 -17.83 5.00
C LEU A 186 -3.71 -17.84 4.92
N TYR A 187 -3.07 -16.70 5.15
CA TYR A 187 -1.61 -16.59 5.19
C TYR A 187 -1.01 -17.50 6.26
N GLN A 188 -1.57 -17.50 7.47
CA GLN A 188 -1.09 -18.33 8.57
C GLN A 188 -1.26 -19.82 8.29
N ARG A 189 -2.41 -20.23 7.71
CA ARG A 189 -2.66 -21.62 7.30
C ARG A 189 -1.63 -22.10 6.27
N GLU A 190 -1.29 -21.25 5.31
CA GLU A 190 -0.29 -21.56 4.27
C GLU A 190 1.16 -21.57 4.81
N LEU A 191 1.45 -20.85 5.91
CA LEU A 191 2.82 -20.67 6.41
C LEU A 191 3.21 -21.50 7.64
N SER A 192 2.38 -22.45 8.08
CA SER A 192 2.53 -23.24 9.32
C SER A 192 3.93 -23.20 9.97
N CYS A 193 3.97 -22.61 11.18
CA CYS A 193 5.05 -22.40 12.17
C CYS A 193 6.07 -21.26 11.92
N LEU A 194 5.76 -20.07 12.47
CA LEU A 194 6.71 -18.98 12.64
C LEU A 194 6.58 -18.35 14.03
N PRO A 195 7.68 -18.22 14.80
CA PRO A 195 7.65 -17.60 16.11
C PRO A 195 7.63 -16.07 16.02
N PRO A 196 7.05 -15.37 17.02
CA PRO A 196 7.14 -13.92 17.11
C PRO A 196 8.55 -13.49 17.56
N LEU A 197 9.04 -12.37 17.01
CA LEU A 197 10.23 -11.66 17.49
C LEU A 197 9.84 -10.25 17.96
N PRO A 198 10.53 -9.70 18.98
CA PRO A 198 10.12 -8.45 19.62
C PRO A 198 10.34 -7.25 18.72
N ALA A 199 9.36 -6.34 18.68
CA ALA A 199 9.52 -5.03 18.07
C ALA A 199 10.29 -4.10 19.01
N ARG A 200 11.34 -3.46 18.47
CA ARG A 200 11.82 -2.17 18.93
C ARG A 200 11.97 -1.32 17.67
N SER A 201 11.52 -0.07 17.70
CA SER A 201 11.82 0.91 16.66
C SER A 201 12.58 2.08 17.28
N LEU A 202 13.72 2.44 16.68
CA LEU A 202 14.54 3.59 17.08
C LEU A 202 14.63 4.55 15.89
N THR A 203 14.31 5.82 16.12
CA THR A 203 14.24 6.83 15.07
C THR A 203 15.35 7.87 15.26
N SER A 204 15.99 8.28 14.16
CA SER A 204 16.85 9.47 14.14
C SER A 204 16.42 10.49 13.09
N ARG A 205 16.68 11.76 13.35
CA ARG A 205 16.46 12.88 12.42
C ARG A 205 17.66 13.84 12.42
N ARG A 206 17.92 14.51 11.29
CA ARG A 206 18.84 15.66 11.18
C ARG A 206 18.09 16.96 11.47
N GLU A 207 18.69 17.83 12.27
CA GLU A 207 18.23 19.23 12.48
C GLU A 207 19.00 20.21 11.58
N GLU A 208 18.63 21.50 11.59
CA GLU A 208 19.19 22.55 10.72
C GLU A 208 20.72 22.68 10.83
N ASP A 209 21.29 22.35 11.99
CA ASP A 209 22.73 22.38 12.27
C ASP A 209 23.45 21.03 12.05
N ASP A 210 22.83 20.07 11.36
CA ASP A 210 23.33 18.70 11.18
C ASP A 210 23.46 17.86 12.47
N ALA A 211 22.93 18.36 13.58
CA ALA A 211 22.81 17.61 14.82
C ALA A 211 21.84 16.42 14.64
N LEU A 212 22.22 15.25 15.17
CA LEU A 212 21.36 14.07 15.19
C LEU A 212 20.54 14.02 16.47
N VAL A 213 19.22 13.95 16.32
CA VAL A 213 18.28 13.70 17.42
C VAL A 213 17.78 12.28 17.35
N TRP A 214 17.82 11.61 18.49
CA TRP A 214 17.42 10.21 18.67
C TRP A 214 16.14 10.16 19.48
N VAL A 215 15.12 9.51 18.94
CA VAL A 215 13.84 9.32 19.64
C VAL A 215 13.36 7.88 19.55
N ASP A 216 12.63 7.47 20.57
CA ASP A 216 11.87 6.22 20.54
C ASP A 216 10.57 6.36 19.71
N GLU A 217 9.77 5.30 19.66
CA GLU A 217 8.47 5.27 18.97
C GLU A 217 7.48 6.35 19.44
N GLN A 218 7.62 6.81 20.68
CA GLN A 218 6.76 7.83 21.28
C GLN A 218 7.33 9.25 21.13
N GLY A 219 8.42 9.41 20.36
CA GLY A 219 9.08 10.69 20.15
C GLY A 219 9.89 11.17 21.36
N ARG A 220 10.16 10.31 22.34
CA ARG A 220 10.93 10.67 23.54
C ARG A 220 12.42 10.55 23.26
N PRO A 221 13.26 11.48 23.74
CA PRO A 221 14.70 11.39 23.60
C PRO A 221 15.24 10.06 24.12
N THR A 222 16.15 9.45 23.36
CA THR A 222 16.77 8.17 23.71
C THR A 222 18.24 8.13 23.26
N THR A 223 18.95 7.07 23.61
CA THR A 223 20.32 6.83 23.13
C THR A 223 20.42 5.39 22.64
N PRO A 224 20.59 5.16 21.32
CA PRO A 224 20.75 3.82 20.77
C PRO A 224 22.06 3.16 21.24
N ASP A 225 22.19 1.85 21.02
CA ASP A 225 23.48 1.18 21.14
C ASP A 225 24.50 1.70 20.11
N ALA A 226 25.79 1.47 20.38
CA ALA A 226 26.88 1.96 19.54
C ALA A 226 26.84 1.45 18.09
N ALA A 227 26.36 0.23 17.85
CA ALA A 227 26.27 -0.34 16.51
C ALA A 227 25.16 0.34 15.70
N THR A 228 24.01 0.60 16.32
CA THR A 228 22.92 1.37 15.73
C THR A 228 23.37 2.79 15.40
N GLN A 229 24.05 3.48 16.32
CA GLN A 229 24.59 4.82 16.06
C GLN A 229 25.58 4.84 14.88
N ALA A 230 26.52 3.88 14.84
CA ALA A 230 27.51 3.77 13.77
C ALA A 230 26.86 3.54 12.39
N ASN A 231 25.81 2.73 12.33
CA ASN A 231 25.08 2.48 11.08
C ASN A 231 24.34 3.72 10.57
N HIS A 232 23.65 4.45 11.44
CA HIS A 232 23.00 5.71 11.05
C HIS A 232 24.01 6.73 10.54
N LEU A 233 25.11 6.95 11.28
CA LEU A 233 26.17 7.89 10.86
C LEU A 233 26.77 7.50 9.51
N ARG A 234 27.02 6.21 9.28
CA ARG A 234 27.47 5.70 7.98
C ARG A 234 26.48 6.02 6.86
N ILE A 235 25.18 5.81 7.11
CA ILE A 235 24.14 6.04 6.10
C ILE A 235 24.01 7.53 5.78
N TYR A 236 23.92 8.40 6.80
CA TYR A 236 23.83 9.85 6.59
C TYR A 236 25.02 10.41 5.80
N ARG A 237 26.24 9.93 6.08
CA ARG A 237 27.44 10.31 5.31
C ARG A 237 27.37 9.93 3.84
N GLN A 238 26.73 8.80 3.51
CA GLN A 238 26.62 8.30 2.14
C GLN A 238 25.39 8.83 1.39
N ARG A 239 24.39 9.33 2.13
CA ARG A 239 23.09 9.75 1.61
C ARG A 239 22.70 11.13 2.16
N PRO A 240 23.26 12.22 1.61
CA PRO A 240 22.92 13.59 2.03
C PRO A 240 21.45 13.94 1.84
N ASP A 241 20.75 13.23 0.95
CA ASP A 241 19.32 13.36 0.67
C ASP A 241 18.41 12.76 1.76
N VAL A 242 18.97 12.03 2.73
CA VAL A 242 18.23 11.41 3.84
C VAL A 242 18.21 12.38 5.03
N GLY A 243 17.00 12.76 5.44
CA GLY A 243 16.75 13.57 6.64
C GLY A 243 16.32 12.76 7.85
N ALA A 244 15.74 11.57 7.65
CA ALA A 244 15.30 10.69 8.74
C ALA A 244 15.60 9.21 8.47
N ILE A 245 15.89 8.47 9.55
CA ILE A 245 16.13 7.03 9.53
C ILE A 245 15.30 6.37 10.64
N ILE A 246 14.56 5.32 10.30
CA ILE A 246 13.88 4.45 11.26
C ILE A 246 14.56 3.09 11.29
N THR A 247 14.99 2.65 12.47
CA THR A 247 15.51 1.31 12.71
C THR A 247 14.36 0.34 12.93
N CYS A 248 14.24 -0.67 12.08
CA CYS A 248 13.22 -1.70 12.13
C CYS A 248 13.82 -3.03 12.58
N HIS A 249 13.28 -3.59 13.67
CA HIS A 249 13.57 -4.93 14.18
C HIS A 249 12.41 -5.91 13.96
N HIS A 250 11.47 -5.58 13.07
CA HIS A 250 10.22 -6.32 12.90
C HIS A 250 10.45 -7.79 12.50
N ALA A 251 9.73 -8.71 13.15
CA ALA A 251 9.89 -10.15 13.01
C ALA A 251 9.81 -10.65 11.55
N GLN A 252 8.93 -10.04 10.75
CA GLN A 252 8.76 -10.40 9.34
C GLN A 252 10.01 -10.08 8.51
N VAL A 253 10.75 -9.03 8.87
CA VAL A 253 11.95 -8.55 8.16
C VAL A 253 13.21 -9.30 8.63
N ALA A 254 13.21 -9.80 9.87
CA ALA A 254 14.35 -10.48 10.48
C ALA A 254 14.86 -11.68 9.65
N ASP A 255 13.96 -12.40 8.96
CA ASP A 255 14.28 -13.49 8.02
C ASP A 255 15.22 -13.08 6.86
N PHE A 256 15.44 -11.77 6.67
CA PHE A 256 16.24 -11.20 5.59
C PHE A 256 17.46 -10.41 6.09
N PHE A 257 17.68 -10.31 7.40
CA PHE A 257 18.87 -9.67 7.97
C PHE A 257 20.15 -10.32 7.46
N GLY A 258 21.16 -9.48 7.19
CA GLY A 258 22.44 -9.87 6.56
C GLY A 258 22.32 -10.31 5.09
N GLY A 259 21.11 -10.33 4.53
CA GLY A 259 20.83 -10.85 3.20
C GLY A 259 20.31 -9.79 2.24
N LYS A 260 19.35 -10.22 1.42
CA LYS A 260 18.66 -9.38 0.43
C LYS A 260 17.16 -9.68 0.44
N LEU A 261 16.36 -8.64 0.34
CA LEU A 261 14.92 -8.71 0.17
C LEU A 261 14.55 -8.06 -1.17
N PRO A 262 14.29 -8.84 -2.25
CA PRO A 262 13.92 -8.29 -3.54
C PRO A 262 12.46 -7.79 -3.55
N ALA A 263 12.15 -6.92 -4.50
CA ALA A 263 10.79 -6.39 -4.68
C ALA A 263 9.83 -7.48 -5.17
N TYR A 264 8.82 -7.79 -4.34
CA TYR A 264 7.68 -8.64 -4.71
C TYR A 264 6.41 -7.84 -4.96
N LEU A 265 6.29 -6.67 -4.31
CA LEU A 265 5.17 -5.76 -4.45
C LEU A 265 5.61 -4.48 -5.16
N ASP A 266 4.69 -3.87 -5.89
CA ASP A 266 4.92 -2.62 -6.62
C ASP A 266 5.22 -1.45 -5.69
N ASP A 267 4.60 -1.41 -4.52
CA ASP A 267 4.82 -0.37 -3.54
C ASP A 267 6.26 -0.32 -3.00
N PHE A 268 6.79 -1.50 -2.70
CA PHE A 268 8.18 -1.68 -2.36
C PHE A 268 9.10 -1.25 -3.52
N ALA A 269 8.77 -1.60 -4.76
CA ALA A 269 9.56 -1.18 -5.91
C ALA A 269 9.60 0.35 -6.07
N GLN A 270 8.47 1.01 -5.82
CA GLN A 270 8.32 2.47 -5.90
C GLN A 270 9.09 3.19 -4.79
N ILE A 271 8.96 2.76 -3.54
CA ILE A 271 9.56 3.44 -2.37
C ILE A 271 10.98 2.94 -2.08
N ILE A 272 11.18 1.63 -1.92
CA ILE A 272 12.47 1.04 -1.52
C ILE A 272 13.39 0.85 -2.70
N GLY A 273 12.85 0.38 -3.82
CA GLY A 273 13.58 0.06 -5.06
C GLY A 273 13.63 -1.42 -5.38
N LEU A 274 14.66 -1.81 -6.13
CA LEU A 274 14.83 -3.19 -6.61
C LEU A 274 14.90 -4.23 -5.49
N LYS A 275 15.53 -3.86 -4.38
CA LYS A 275 15.77 -4.70 -3.21
C LYS A 275 16.20 -3.84 -2.03
N ALA A 276 16.00 -4.36 -0.83
CA ALA A 276 16.73 -3.96 0.37
C ALA A 276 17.91 -4.94 0.54
N ASP A 277 19.09 -4.41 0.85
CA ASP A 277 20.32 -5.16 1.12
C ASP A 277 21.28 -4.32 1.97
N GLY A 278 22.52 -4.77 2.20
CA GLY A 278 23.50 -4.03 3.01
C GLY A 278 24.00 -2.70 2.40
N THR A 279 23.56 -2.33 1.19
CA THR A 279 23.96 -1.09 0.51
C THR A 279 22.98 0.04 0.77
N THR A 280 23.45 1.28 0.60
CA THR A 280 22.64 2.50 0.74
C THR A 280 21.97 2.94 -0.57
N ARG A 281 21.89 2.05 -1.59
CA ARG A 281 21.28 2.38 -2.90
C ARG A 281 19.76 2.48 -2.85
N GLY A 282 19.12 1.67 -1.99
CA GLY A 282 17.68 1.69 -1.75
C GLY A 282 17.31 2.65 -0.62
N ASN A 283 16.02 2.67 -0.29
CA ASN A 283 15.53 3.36 0.92
C ASN A 283 15.34 2.40 2.12
N ALA A 284 15.94 1.21 2.04
CA ALA A 284 16.09 0.31 3.18
C ALA A 284 17.45 -0.37 3.12
N VAL A 285 18.16 -0.38 4.25
CA VAL A 285 19.46 -1.04 4.42
C VAL A 285 19.31 -2.20 5.40
N LEU A 286 19.71 -3.41 5.00
CA LEU A 286 19.65 -4.60 5.84
C LEU A 286 21.04 -4.90 6.43
N THR A 287 21.14 -4.90 7.75
CA THR A 287 22.32 -5.41 8.47
C THR A 287 22.00 -6.77 9.09
N ASN A 288 22.96 -7.37 9.78
CA ASN A 288 22.77 -8.67 10.44
C ASN A 288 21.79 -8.62 11.62
N THR A 289 21.47 -7.43 12.14
CA THR A 289 20.71 -7.26 13.38
C THR A 289 19.48 -6.34 13.25
N ALA A 290 19.41 -5.55 12.18
CA ALA A 290 18.33 -4.59 11.96
C ALA A 290 18.16 -4.24 10.48
N ALA A 291 17.03 -3.63 10.17
CA ALA A 291 16.84 -2.86 8.95
C ALA A 291 16.83 -1.35 9.26
N TYR A 292 17.32 -0.52 8.34
CA TYR A 292 17.30 0.94 8.45
C TYR A 292 16.50 1.52 7.28
N CYS A 293 15.33 2.07 7.57
CA CYS A 293 14.40 2.64 6.61
C CYS A 293 14.68 4.13 6.45
N LEU A 294 14.90 4.57 5.21
CA LEU A 294 15.46 5.89 4.90
C LEU A 294 14.39 6.79 4.27
N GLY A 295 14.34 8.04 4.69
CA GLY A 295 13.44 9.05 4.13
C GLY A 295 14.05 10.45 4.09
N ALA A 296 13.55 11.28 3.18
CA ALA A 296 13.85 12.71 3.18
C ALA A 296 13.33 13.40 4.46
N ASP A 297 12.21 12.90 4.98
CA ASP A 297 11.58 13.27 6.24
C ASP A 297 11.12 12.02 6.99
N LEU A 298 10.59 12.21 8.20
CA LEU A 298 10.11 11.12 9.05
C LEU A 298 8.97 10.32 8.38
N ASP A 299 8.07 10.99 7.69
CA ASP A 299 6.94 10.34 7.03
C ASP A 299 7.40 9.43 5.88
N ALA A 300 8.41 9.84 5.12
CA ALA A 300 9.03 9.05 4.07
C ALA A 300 9.77 7.84 4.66
N ALA A 301 10.47 8.01 5.78
CA ALA A 301 11.12 6.89 6.48
C ALA A 301 10.09 5.88 7.01
N HIS A 302 8.97 6.37 7.55
CA HIS A 302 7.86 5.53 8.02
C HIS A 302 7.18 4.78 6.86
N SER A 303 7.03 5.42 5.71
CA SER A 303 6.53 4.74 4.50
C SER A 303 7.45 3.62 4.07
N ALA A 304 8.76 3.87 4.08
CA ALA A 304 9.77 2.87 3.77
C ALA A 304 9.70 1.68 4.73
N GLN A 305 9.47 1.91 6.03
CA GLN A 305 9.26 0.85 7.01
C GLN A 305 8.04 -0.01 6.68
N ILE A 306 6.88 0.61 6.47
CA ILE A 306 5.63 -0.14 6.24
C ILE A 306 5.73 -1.01 4.99
N VAL A 307 6.25 -0.48 3.89
CA VAL A 307 6.40 -1.28 2.66
C VAL A 307 7.49 -2.34 2.80
N LEU A 308 8.53 -2.10 3.59
CA LEU A 308 9.56 -3.10 3.88
C LEU A 308 8.95 -4.30 4.62
N GLU A 309 8.18 -4.04 5.67
CA GLU A 309 7.51 -5.06 6.47
C GLU A 309 6.49 -5.85 5.63
N LYS A 310 5.68 -5.15 4.84
CA LYS A 310 4.71 -5.77 3.94
C LYS A 310 5.36 -6.61 2.84
N ASN A 311 6.42 -6.11 2.21
CA ASN A 311 7.15 -6.89 1.20
C ASN A 311 7.88 -8.08 1.81
N ALA A 312 8.27 -8.02 3.08
CA ALA A 312 8.81 -9.17 3.80
C ALA A 312 7.74 -10.26 4.00
N LEU A 313 6.50 -9.91 4.39
CA LEU A 313 5.37 -10.84 4.40
C LEU A 313 5.17 -11.50 3.03
N ALA A 314 5.16 -10.70 1.97
CA ALA A 314 5.00 -11.15 0.59
C ALA A 314 6.15 -12.08 0.16
N ALA A 315 7.40 -11.75 0.50
CA ALA A 315 8.56 -12.56 0.19
C ALA A 315 8.55 -13.92 0.91
N ARG A 316 8.02 -13.99 2.14
CA ARG A 316 7.81 -15.27 2.85
C ARG A 316 6.75 -16.11 2.16
N TYR A 317 5.61 -15.52 1.82
CA TYR A 317 4.56 -16.21 1.08
C TYR A 317 5.02 -16.66 -0.31
N ALA A 318 5.88 -15.89 -0.97
CA ALA A 318 6.48 -16.26 -2.24
C ALA A 318 7.31 -17.56 -2.16
N ARG A 319 7.92 -17.86 -1.01
CA ARG A 319 8.63 -19.13 -0.78
C ARG A 319 7.66 -20.32 -0.78
N VAL A 320 6.43 -20.11 -0.30
CA VAL A 320 5.36 -21.13 -0.26
C VAL A 320 4.73 -21.30 -1.66
N CYS A 321 4.26 -20.21 -2.28
CA CYS A 321 3.55 -20.29 -3.56
C CYS A 321 4.47 -20.32 -4.80
N GLY A 322 5.78 -20.26 -4.61
CA GLY A 322 6.79 -20.23 -5.67
C GLY A 322 6.66 -19.02 -6.59
N ALA A 323 6.26 -17.87 -6.05
CA ALA A 323 6.21 -16.60 -6.79
C ALA A 323 7.63 -16.06 -6.97
N LYS A 324 7.88 -15.44 -8.13
CA LYS A 324 9.16 -14.77 -8.42
C LYS A 324 9.05 -13.28 -8.08
N PRO A 325 10.15 -12.62 -7.71
CA PRO A 325 10.19 -11.17 -7.58
C PRO A 325 9.79 -10.48 -8.88
N LEU A 326 9.40 -9.20 -8.76
CA LEU A 326 9.14 -8.32 -9.90
C LEU A 326 10.35 -8.24 -10.82
N LYS A 327 10.09 -8.08 -12.13
CA LYS A 327 11.20 -7.93 -13.09
C LYS A 327 11.95 -6.63 -12.81
N LYS A 328 13.28 -6.68 -12.92
CA LYS A 328 14.16 -5.53 -12.68
C LYS A 328 13.75 -4.29 -13.49
N ALA A 329 13.39 -4.47 -14.77
CA ALA A 329 12.99 -3.37 -15.64
C ALA A 329 11.68 -2.70 -15.18
N GLU A 330 10.68 -3.51 -14.78
CA GLU A 330 9.40 -3.02 -14.27
C GLU A 330 9.59 -2.28 -12.93
N ALA A 331 10.37 -2.84 -12.02
CA ALA A 331 10.66 -2.22 -10.73
C ALA A 331 11.44 -0.89 -10.87
N LEU A 332 12.41 -0.81 -11.79
CA LEU A 332 13.10 0.46 -12.09
C LEU A 332 12.14 1.51 -12.68
N LEU A 333 11.28 1.11 -13.61
CA LEU A 333 10.29 2.00 -14.21
C LEU A 333 9.31 2.55 -13.18
N MET A 334 8.81 1.69 -12.28
CA MET A 334 7.92 2.11 -11.19
C MET A 334 8.58 3.12 -10.26
N ARG A 335 9.83 2.88 -9.86
CA ARG A 335 10.61 3.81 -9.05
C ARG A 335 10.79 5.16 -9.74
N GLU A 336 11.09 5.15 -11.04
CA GLU A 336 11.29 6.40 -11.80
C GLU A 336 9.99 7.21 -11.92
N ILE A 337 8.86 6.54 -12.23
CA ILE A 337 7.54 7.18 -12.27
C ILE A 337 7.18 7.77 -10.90
N TYR A 338 7.40 7.01 -9.82
CA TYR A 338 7.16 7.45 -8.45
C TYR A 338 7.96 8.71 -8.13
N ARG A 339 9.28 8.69 -8.35
CA ARG A 339 10.15 9.86 -8.09
C ARG A 339 9.72 11.10 -8.85
N ARG A 340 9.34 10.97 -10.13
CA ARG A 340 8.85 12.10 -10.95
C ARG A 340 7.51 12.65 -10.47
N LYS A 341 6.64 11.81 -9.91
CA LYS A 341 5.36 12.26 -9.33
C LYS A 341 5.61 13.06 -8.05
N TYR A 342 6.41 12.54 -7.12
CA TYR A 342 6.67 13.21 -5.84
C TYR A 342 7.56 14.45 -5.97
N SER A 343 8.50 14.48 -6.92
CA SER A 343 9.32 15.67 -7.15
C SER A 343 8.50 16.87 -7.63
N LYS A 344 7.39 16.64 -8.33
CA LYS A 344 6.46 17.69 -8.80
C LYS A 344 5.49 18.18 -7.72
N GLN A 345 5.41 17.48 -6.60
CA GLN A 345 4.53 17.85 -5.47
C GLN A 345 5.27 18.67 -4.41
N ALA A 346 6.61 18.62 -4.41
CA ALA A 346 7.49 19.38 -3.52
C ALA A 346 7.98 20.71 -4.14
N SER A 347 7.55 21.03 -5.36
CA SER A 347 7.91 22.21 -6.17
C SER A 347 6.70 23.10 -6.39
#